data_AF-A0A936J4P5-F1
#
_entry.id   AF-A0A936J4P5-F1
#
_cell.length_a   1.000
_cell.length_b   1.000
_cell.length_c   1.000
_cell.angle_alpha   90.00
_cell.angle_beta   90.00
_cell.angle_gamma   90.00
#
_symmetry.space_group_name_H-M   'P 1'
#
loop_
_entity.id
_entity.type
_entity.pdbx_description
1 polymer ?
#
loop_
_entity_poly.entity_id
_entity_poly.type
_entity_poly.pdbx_seq_one_letter_code
_entity_poly.pdbx_strand_id
1 'polypeptide(L)'
;MAHSSHENAAVDLDLGYERNDIQIKGIVYFAVGLFVLVVITFGLMWALYGVLEDEASQRLKSNNPMLVSEKDRLPAEPRLQGAPGFGVDSPKGRVNLELTAPQSEYWELQKQWKDVWANGIKHPETGTLIVMPVNKAKEKYLSQPIKARSGPEAEQLAASSKMVVSDSSAGRMASETIR
;
A
#
# COMPACT_ATOMS: atom_id res chain seq x y z
N MET A 1 -19.85 -68.07 37.58
CA MET A 1 -19.84 -68.40 39.02
C MET A 1 -18.64 -67.73 39.67
N ALA A 2 -18.88 -66.85 40.63
CA ALA A 2 -18.03 -66.52 41.79
C ALA A 2 -18.41 -65.12 42.28
N HIS A 3 -18.85 -65.10 43.53
CA HIS A 3 -19.43 -63.99 44.29
C HIS A 3 -18.33 -63.16 44.96
N SER A 4 -18.68 -61.94 45.41
CA SER A 4 -18.07 -61.09 46.47
C SER A 4 -17.67 -59.70 45.96
N SER A 5 -18.06 -58.58 46.56
CA SER A 5 -18.97 -58.28 47.65
C SER A 5 -19.50 -56.87 47.40
N HIS A 6 -20.82 -56.66 47.44
CA HIS A 6 -21.34 -55.35 47.79
C HIS A 6 -21.06 -55.19 49.30
N GLU A 7 -19.87 -54.70 49.61
CA GLU A 7 -19.55 -54.22 50.95
C GLU A 7 -20.50 -53.07 51.21
N ASN A 8 -21.50 -53.33 52.04
CA ASN A 8 -22.40 -52.29 52.55
C ASN A 8 -21.50 -51.20 53.13
N ALA A 9 -21.51 -50.02 52.53
CA ALA A 9 -20.89 -48.83 53.08
C ALA A 9 -21.66 -48.43 54.34
N ALA A 10 -21.49 -49.21 55.41
CA ALA A 10 -21.88 -48.82 56.74
C ALA A 10 -21.02 -47.60 57.07
N VAL A 11 -21.66 -46.45 57.21
CA VAL A 11 -21.01 -45.22 57.68
C VAL A 11 -20.47 -45.54 59.07
N ASP A 12 -19.14 -45.66 59.18
CA ASP A 12 -18.46 -45.89 60.44
C ASP A 12 -18.48 -44.58 61.24
N LEU A 13 -19.49 -44.45 62.11
CA LEU A 13 -19.77 -43.24 62.89
C LEU A 13 -18.69 -42.93 63.94
N ASP A 14 -17.74 -43.84 64.17
CA ASP A 14 -16.61 -43.66 65.09
C ASP A 14 -15.43 -42.89 64.45
N LEU A 15 -15.43 -42.67 63.14
CA LEU A 15 -14.46 -41.81 62.47
C LEU A 15 -15.05 -40.41 62.27
N GLY A 16 -14.40 -39.38 62.84
CA GLY A 16 -14.79 -37.96 62.68
C GLY A 16 -14.57 -37.37 61.27
N TYR A 17 -14.31 -38.21 60.27
CA TYR A 17 -14.14 -37.81 58.86
C TYR A 17 -14.55 -38.95 57.91
N GLU A 18 -15.07 -38.57 56.74
CA GLU A 18 -15.44 -39.50 55.67
C GLU A 18 -14.18 -39.97 54.92
N ARG A 19 -14.05 -41.29 54.67
CA ARG A 19 -12.96 -41.83 53.85
C ARG A 19 -13.24 -41.52 52.37
N ASN A 20 -12.38 -40.70 51.76
CA ASN A 20 -12.45 -40.40 50.33
C ASN A 20 -11.77 -41.52 49.53
N ASP A 21 -12.50 -42.58 49.23
CA ASP A 21 -12.02 -43.66 48.37
C ASP A 21 -12.10 -43.24 46.90
N ILE A 22 -11.03 -42.62 46.41
CA ILE A 22 -10.92 -42.20 45.01
C ILE A 22 -10.73 -43.43 44.14
N GLN A 23 -11.63 -43.63 43.18
CA GLN A 23 -11.56 -44.75 42.23
C GLN A 23 -10.50 -44.49 41.13
N ILE A 24 -9.22 -44.65 41.49
CA ILE A 24 -8.06 -44.40 40.61
C ILE A 24 -8.16 -45.16 39.28
N LYS A 25 -8.69 -46.39 39.30
CA LYS A 25 -8.87 -47.21 38.10
C LYS A 25 -9.77 -46.53 37.05
N GLY A 26 -10.84 -45.86 37.48
CA GLY A 26 -11.75 -45.15 36.57
C GLY A 26 -11.07 -43.96 35.90
N ILE A 27 -10.30 -43.20 36.67
CA ILE A 27 -9.53 -42.05 36.17
C ILE A 27 -8.48 -42.49 35.16
N VAL A 28 -7.77 -43.58 35.44
CA VAL A 28 -6.75 -44.13 34.52
C VAL A 28 -7.38 -44.59 33.21
N TYR A 29 -8.48 -45.35 33.24
CA TYR A 29 -9.16 -45.77 32.01
C TYR A 29 -9.69 -44.60 31.20
N PHE A 30 -10.22 -43.57 31.88
CA PHE A 30 -10.67 -42.35 31.20
C PHE A 30 -9.52 -41.62 30.51
N ALA A 31 -8.38 -41.45 31.19
CA ALA A 31 -7.20 -40.80 30.62
C ALA A 31 -6.65 -41.57 29.41
N VAL A 32 -6.59 -42.90 29.49
CA VAL A 32 -6.17 -43.75 28.38
C VAL A 32 -7.16 -43.66 27.20
N GLY A 33 -8.46 -43.71 27.47
CA GLY A 33 -9.50 -43.56 26.44
C GLY A 33 -9.42 -42.21 25.74
N LEU A 34 -9.24 -41.13 26.50
CA LEU A 34 -9.07 -39.78 25.95
C LEU A 34 -7.81 -39.67 25.10
N PHE A 35 -6.69 -40.25 25.56
CA PHE A 35 -5.45 -40.27 24.82
C PHE A 35 -5.58 -41.00 23.48
N VAL A 36 -6.21 -42.18 23.47
CA VAL A 36 -6.47 -42.94 22.24
C VAL A 36 -7.35 -42.14 21.27
N LEU A 37 -8.40 -41.48 21.77
CA LEU A 37 -9.26 -40.63 20.95
C LEU A 37 -8.46 -39.50 20.29
N VAL A 38 -7.58 -38.83 21.04
CA VAL A 38 -6.71 -37.76 20.51
C VAL A 38 -5.79 -38.31 19.40
N VAL A 39 -5.14 -39.45 19.61
CA VAL A 39 -4.28 -40.06 18.59
C VAL A 39 -5.07 -40.37 17.31
N ILE A 40 -6.29 -40.88 17.44
CA ILE A 40 -7.17 -41.18 16.29
C ILE A 40 -7.56 -39.89 15.55
N THR A 41 -7.94 -38.82 16.25
CA THR A 41 -8.34 -37.56 15.60
C THR A 41 -7.17 -36.91 14.88
N PHE A 42 -5.97 -36.92 15.47
CA PHE A 42 -4.76 -36.46 14.78
C PHE A 42 -4.45 -37.30 13.53
N GLY A 43 -4.58 -38.63 13.61
CA GLY A 43 -4.40 -39.51 12.46
C GLY A 43 -5.39 -39.23 11.33
N LEU A 44 -6.68 -39.03 11.66
CA LEU A 44 -7.72 -38.65 10.70
C LEU A 44 -7.46 -37.29 10.06
N MET A 45 -7.02 -36.30 10.85
CA MET A 45 -6.72 -34.96 10.33
C MET A 45 -5.49 -34.98 9.42
N TRP A 46 -4.47 -35.77 9.75
CA TRP A 46 -3.31 -35.99 8.88
C TRP A 46 -3.70 -36.67 7.56
N ALA A 47 -4.55 -37.71 7.60
CA ALA A 47 -5.06 -38.36 6.41
C ALA A 47 -5.89 -37.42 5.53
N LEU A 48 -6.78 -36.63 6.14
CA LEU A 48 -7.58 -35.63 5.42
C LEU A 48 -6.68 -34.57 4.77
N TYR A 49 -5.67 -34.09 5.50
CA TYR A 49 -4.68 -33.16 4.97
C TYR A 49 -3.98 -33.73 3.73
N GLY A 50 -3.55 -35.00 3.77
CA GLY A 50 -2.93 -35.66 2.61
C GLY A 50 -3.85 -35.73 1.38
N VAL A 51 -5.15 -35.99 1.58
CA VAL A 51 -6.15 -35.99 0.48
C VAL A 51 -6.32 -34.58 -0.10
N LEU A 52 -6.46 -33.57 0.76
CA LEU A 52 -6.63 -32.19 0.33
C LEU A 52 -5.39 -31.63 -0.37
N GLU A 53 -4.19 -32.01 0.09
CA GLU A 53 -2.92 -31.62 -0.53
C GLU A 53 -2.76 -32.26 -1.92
N ASP A 54 -3.10 -33.54 -2.07
CA ASP A 54 -3.09 -34.19 -3.38
C ASP A 54 -4.07 -33.52 -4.35
N GLU A 55 -5.31 -33.28 -3.92
CA GLU A 55 -6.29 -32.53 -4.72
C GLU A 55 -5.80 -31.12 -5.09
N ALA A 56 -5.21 -30.39 -4.14
CA ALA A 56 -4.68 -29.05 -4.38
C ALA A 56 -3.54 -29.11 -5.41
N SER A 57 -2.64 -30.09 -5.29
CA SER A 57 -1.55 -30.30 -6.24
C SER A 57 -2.06 -30.63 -7.65
N GLN A 58 -3.14 -31.40 -7.75
CA GLN A 58 -3.79 -31.74 -9.01
C GLN A 58 -4.55 -30.55 -9.61
N ARG A 59 -5.21 -29.73 -8.79
CA ARG A 59 -5.86 -28.47 -9.24
C ARG A 59 -4.83 -27.47 -9.75
N LEU A 60 -3.68 -27.35 -9.10
CA LEU A 60 -2.57 -26.49 -9.55
C LEU A 60 -1.93 -26.99 -10.85
N LYS A 61 -1.87 -28.31 -11.05
CA LYS A 61 -1.38 -28.92 -12.30
C LYS A 61 -2.43 -28.96 -13.42
N SER A 62 -3.72 -28.80 -13.08
CA SER A 62 -4.82 -28.81 -14.02
C SER A 62 -4.81 -27.52 -14.83
N ASN A 63 -4.53 -27.65 -16.14
CA ASN A 63 -4.77 -26.60 -17.14
C ASN A 63 -6.29 -26.42 -17.34
N ASN A 64 -7.01 -26.04 -16.29
CA ASN A 64 -8.45 -25.83 -16.35
C ASN A 64 -8.70 -24.56 -17.18
N PRO A 65 -9.36 -24.64 -18.35
CA PRO A 65 -9.56 -23.48 -19.22
C PRO A 65 -10.49 -22.41 -18.60
N MET A 66 -11.13 -22.71 -17.46
CA MET A 66 -11.90 -21.76 -16.66
C MET A 66 -11.13 -21.14 -15.48
N LEU A 67 -9.90 -21.58 -15.20
CA LEU A 67 -8.98 -20.88 -14.29
C LEU A 67 -8.41 -19.68 -15.06
N VAL A 68 -9.23 -18.64 -15.14
CA VAL A 68 -8.87 -17.36 -15.72
C VAL A 68 -7.68 -16.81 -14.94
N SER A 69 -6.54 -16.64 -15.61
CA SER A 69 -5.34 -16.00 -15.03
C SER A 69 -5.76 -14.68 -14.36
N GLU A 70 -5.13 -14.28 -13.26
CA GLU A 70 -5.47 -13.01 -12.58
C GLU A 70 -5.47 -11.81 -13.56
N LYS A 71 -4.63 -11.90 -14.59
CA LYS A 71 -4.56 -10.93 -15.69
C LYS A 71 -5.83 -10.87 -16.56
N ASP A 72 -6.45 -12.01 -16.81
CA ASP A 72 -7.65 -12.20 -17.63
C ASP A 72 -8.95 -12.03 -16.83
N ARG A 73 -8.85 -12.11 -15.49
CA ARG A 73 -9.97 -11.94 -14.56
C ARG A 73 -10.36 -10.48 -14.39
N LEU A 74 -9.45 -9.59 -14.76
CA LEU A 74 -9.64 -8.16 -14.74
C LEU A 74 -10.13 -7.69 -16.12
N PRO A 75 -11.10 -6.77 -16.18
CA PRO A 75 -11.58 -6.24 -17.45
C PRO A 75 -10.42 -5.68 -18.28
N ALA A 76 -10.54 -5.78 -19.60
CA ALA A 76 -9.57 -5.24 -20.55
C ALA A 76 -9.28 -3.77 -20.23
N GLU A 77 -8.03 -3.35 -20.41
CA GLU A 77 -7.63 -1.96 -20.23
C GLU A 77 -8.46 -1.03 -21.14
N PRO A 78 -8.86 0.17 -20.67
CA PRO A 78 -8.23 0.97 -19.62
C PRO A 78 -8.93 0.87 -18.27
N ARG A 79 -8.19 0.42 -17.24
CA ARG A 79 -8.72 0.24 -15.88
C ARG A 79 -8.68 1.55 -15.12
N LEU A 80 -9.82 1.96 -14.57
CA LEU A 80 -9.94 3.10 -13.64
C LEU A 80 -9.22 2.88 -12.28
N GLN A 81 -8.71 1.68 -12.02
CA GLN A 81 -7.99 1.32 -10.77
C GLN A 81 -6.47 1.13 -10.96
N GLY A 82 -5.95 1.28 -12.18
CA GLY A 82 -4.52 1.25 -12.45
C GLY A 82 -3.82 2.60 -12.20
N ALA A 83 -4.55 3.58 -11.65
CA ALA A 83 -3.94 4.85 -11.28
C ALA A 83 -2.84 4.55 -10.26
N PRO A 84 -1.57 4.88 -10.57
CA PRO A 84 -0.52 4.71 -9.60
C PRO A 84 -0.92 5.49 -8.34
N GLY A 85 -0.85 4.86 -7.18
CA GLY A 85 -1.35 5.44 -5.93
C GLY A 85 -0.63 6.73 -5.54
N PHE A 86 -0.92 7.23 -4.34
CA PHE A 86 -0.42 8.53 -3.90
C PHE A 86 1.12 8.58 -3.94
N GLY A 87 1.67 9.48 -4.74
CA GLY A 87 3.10 9.56 -5.00
C GLY A 87 3.48 10.71 -5.92
N VAL A 88 4.75 11.13 -5.86
CA VAL A 88 5.30 12.23 -6.65
C VAL A 88 6.21 11.67 -7.75
N ASP A 89 5.99 12.10 -8.98
CA ASP A 89 6.87 11.76 -10.10
C ASP A 89 8.14 12.61 -10.03
N SER A 90 9.30 11.96 -9.96
CA SER A 90 10.61 12.61 -9.99
C SER A 90 11.35 12.25 -11.28
N PRO A 91 12.33 13.06 -11.74
CA PRO A 91 13.17 12.69 -12.88
C PRO A 91 13.92 11.35 -12.71
N LYS A 92 14.06 10.86 -11.47
CA LYS A 92 14.69 9.57 -11.13
C LYS A 92 13.69 8.41 -11.00
N GLY A 93 12.40 8.66 -11.18
CA GLY A 93 11.31 7.70 -10.99
C GLY A 93 10.23 8.21 -10.03
N ARG A 94 9.12 7.48 -9.96
CA ARG A 94 8.01 7.78 -9.06
C ARG A 94 8.36 7.41 -7.62
N VAL A 95 8.12 8.32 -6.68
CA VAL A 95 8.26 8.07 -5.25
C VAL A 95 6.88 7.74 -4.68
N ASN A 96 6.74 6.54 -4.10
CA ASN A 96 5.48 6.08 -3.51
C ASN A 96 5.32 6.63 -2.09
N LEU A 97 4.20 7.30 -1.83
CA LEU A 97 3.92 8.03 -0.58
C LEU A 97 2.71 7.48 0.19
N GLU A 98 2.14 6.36 -0.24
CA GLU A 98 0.89 5.80 0.28
C GLU A 98 0.84 5.57 1.80
N LEU A 99 1.97 5.19 2.41
CA LEU A 99 2.08 4.90 3.85
C LEU A 99 2.81 6.00 4.64
N THR A 100 3.05 7.15 4.02
CA THR A 100 3.80 8.25 4.64
C THR A 100 2.87 9.31 5.23
N ALA A 101 3.46 10.25 5.98
CA ALA A 101 2.70 11.38 6.51
C ALA A 101 2.05 12.18 5.37
N PRO A 102 0.85 12.77 5.56
CA PRO A 102 0.15 13.52 4.49
C PRO A 102 0.96 14.66 3.86
N GLN A 103 1.99 15.16 4.55
CA GLN A 103 2.81 16.29 4.13
C GLN A 103 4.07 15.88 3.35
N SER A 104 4.29 14.57 3.18
CA SER A 104 5.45 14.01 2.48
C SER A 104 5.54 14.46 1.03
N GLU A 105 4.39 14.59 0.35
CA GLU A 105 4.29 15.09 -1.03
C GLU A 105 4.95 16.48 -1.15
N TYR A 106 4.55 17.40 -0.26
CA TYR A 106 5.09 18.75 -0.25
C TYR A 106 6.60 18.77 0.03
N TRP A 107 7.08 17.95 0.97
CA TRP A 107 8.51 17.88 1.27
C TRP A 107 9.33 17.34 0.10
N GLU A 108 8.80 16.39 -0.66
CA GLU A 108 9.47 15.87 -1.84
C GLU A 108 9.50 16.87 -2.99
N LEU A 109 8.38 17.53 -3.26
CA LEU A 109 8.32 18.62 -4.22
C LEU A 109 9.29 19.75 -3.84
N GLN A 110 9.33 20.11 -2.55
CA GLN A 110 10.25 21.14 -2.08
C GLN A 110 11.72 20.74 -2.27
N LYS A 111 12.08 19.47 -2.08
CA LYS A 111 13.42 18.96 -2.38
C LYS A 111 13.72 19.07 -3.87
N GLN A 112 12.80 18.67 -4.74
CA GLN A 112 12.96 18.77 -6.18
C GLN A 112 13.15 20.24 -6.61
N TRP A 113 12.34 21.15 -6.10
CA TRP A 113 12.46 22.58 -6.41
C TRP A 113 13.77 23.18 -5.92
N LYS A 114 14.24 22.81 -4.72
CA LYS A 114 15.56 23.26 -4.24
C LYS A 114 16.69 22.80 -5.16
N ASP A 115 16.63 21.57 -5.66
CA ASP A 115 17.61 21.04 -6.60
C ASP A 115 17.56 21.79 -7.94
N VAL A 116 16.36 22.02 -8.48
CA VAL A 116 16.16 22.80 -9.70
C VAL A 116 16.64 24.25 -9.54
N TRP A 117 16.41 24.89 -8.39
CA TRP A 117 16.87 26.24 -8.13
C TRP A 117 18.40 26.34 -8.04
N ALA A 118 19.06 25.33 -7.47
CA ALA A 118 20.51 25.30 -7.35
C ALA A 118 21.18 24.97 -8.69
N ASN A 119 20.70 23.91 -9.37
CA ASN A 119 21.40 23.27 -10.48
C ASN A 119 20.80 23.58 -11.85
N GLY A 120 19.51 23.91 -11.90
CA GLY A 120 18.74 23.99 -13.13
C GLY A 120 18.37 22.60 -13.68
N ILE A 121 17.65 22.59 -14.80
CA ILE A 121 17.29 21.35 -15.53
C ILE A 121 17.95 21.41 -16.89
N LYS A 122 18.66 20.34 -17.27
CA LYS A 122 19.21 20.15 -18.62
C LYS A 122 18.33 19.19 -19.39
N HIS A 123 18.18 19.44 -20.68
CA HIS A 123 17.50 18.52 -21.58
C HIS A 123 18.32 17.25 -21.72
N PRO A 124 17.71 16.06 -21.59
CA PRO A 124 18.44 14.78 -21.56
C PRO A 124 19.23 14.52 -22.85
N GLU A 125 18.68 14.88 -24.00
CA GLU A 125 19.29 14.59 -25.30
C GLU A 125 20.28 15.67 -25.78
N THR A 126 19.90 16.95 -25.64
CA THR A 126 20.63 18.08 -26.22
C THR A 126 21.58 18.75 -25.23
N GLY A 127 21.48 18.43 -23.93
CA GLY A 127 22.31 19.02 -22.88
C GLY A 127 22.07 20.53 -22.64
N THR A 128 21.16 21.15 -23.40
CA THR A 128 20.76 22.54 -23.22
C THR A 128 19.99 22.72 -21.92
N LEU A 129 20.24 23.83 -21.22
CA LEU A 129 19.50 24.17 -20.00
C LEU A 129 18.06 24.53 -20.37
N ILE A 130 17.10 23.71 -19.96
CA ILE A 130 15.66 23.99 -20.03
C ILE A 130 15.31 25.04 -18.96
N VAL A 131 15.83 24.84 -17.75
CA VAL A 131 15.64 25.75 -16.62
C VAL A 131 17.01 26.19 -16.12
N MET A 132 17.22 27.50 -16.01
CA MET A 132 18.47 28.10 -15.56
C MET A 132 18.29 28.76 -14.20
N PRO A 133 19.21 28.55 -13.24
CA PRO A 133 19.21 29.27 -11.97
C PRO A 133 19.24 30.78 -12.18
N VAL A 134 18.48 31.53 -11.38
CA VAL A 134 18.29 32.98 -11.54
C VAL A 134 19.62 33.74 -11.60
N ASN A 135 20.59 33.37 -10.76
CA ASN A 135 21.90 34.03 -10.74
C ASN A 135 22.66 33.82 -12.06
N LYS A 136 22.70 32.57 -12.55
CA LYS A 136 23.30 32.26 -13.86
C LYS A 136 22.56 32.94 -15.01
N ALA A 137 21.24 33.04 -14.91
CA ALA A 137 20.42 33.73 -15.90
C ALA A 137 20.74 35.23 -15.93
N LYS A 138 20.92 35.88 -14.77
CA LYS A 138 21.34 37.29 -14.69
C LYS A 138 22.71 37.51 -15.32
N GLU A 139 23.70 36.69 -14.98
CA GLU A 139 25.04 36.78 -15.57
C GLU A 139 25.00 36.61 -17.09
N LYS A 140 24.28 35.59 -17.57
CA LYS A 140 24.11 35.34 -19.01
C LYS A 140 23.38 36.49 -19.69
N TYR A 141 22.35 37.05 -19.06
CA TYR A 141 21.62 38.19 -19.59
C TYR A 141 22.54 39.41 -19.72
N LEU A 142 23.26 39.77 -18.66
CA LEU A 142 24.19 40.90 -18.66
C LEU A 142 25.36 40.74 -19.65
N SER A 143 25.75 39.49 -19.95
CA SER A 143 26.79 39.22 -20.97
C SER A 143 26.34 39.50 -22.41
N GLN A 144 25.03 39.57 -22.66
CA GLN A 144 24.50 39.86 -23.98
C GLN A 144 24.48 41.38 -24.22
N PRO A 145 24.72 41.86 -25.45
CA PRO A 145 24.54 43.26 -25.80
C PRO A 145 23.05 43.60 -25.82
N ILE A 146 22.48 43.86 -24.64
CA ILE A 146 21.07 44.20 -24.49
C ILE A 146 20.89 45.65 -24.95
N LYS A 147 20.18 45.82 -26.06
CA LYS A 147 19.63 47.13 -26.44
C LYS A 147 18.28 47.30 -25.77
N ALA A 148 18.07 48.44 -25.10
CA ALA A 148 16.75 48.83 -24.65
C ALA A 148 15.81 48.86 -25.87
N ARG A 149 14.68 48.15 -25.81
CA ARG A 149 13.67 48.20 -26.87
C ARG A 149 13.03 49.59 -26.82
N SER A 150 13.30 50.40 -27.83
CA SER A 150 12.71 51.73 -28.01
C SER A 150 11.87 51.75 -29.28
N GLY A 151 10.74 52.46 -29.26
CA GLY A 151 9.85 52.63 -30.42
C GLY A 151 8.43 52.12 -30.20
N PRO A 152 7.58 52.15 -31.24
CA PRO A 152 6.14 51.88 -31.13
C PRO A 152 5.82 50.46 -30.65
N GLU A 153 6.66 49.47 -30.98
CA GLU A 153 6.49 48.09 -30.49
C GLU A 153 6.74 47.97 -28.97
N ALA A 154 7.64 48.77 -28.41
CA ALA A 154 7.91 48.77 -26.97
C ALA A 154 6.75 49.40 -26.19
N GLU A 155 6.12 50.44 -26.74
CA GLU A 155 4.91 51.06 -26.17
C GLU A 155 3.71 50.11 -26.22
N GLN A 156 3.54 49.35 -27.31
CA GLN A 156 2.49 48.34 -27.41
C GLN A 156 2.68 47.20 -26.41
N LEU A 157 3.92 46.71 -26.23
CA LEU A 157 4.25 45.72 -25.20
C LEU A 157 4.03 46.26 -23.79
N ALA A 158 4.40 47.51 -23.53
CA ALA A 158 4.14 48.16 -22.25
C ALA A 158 2.63 48.30 -21.99
N ALA A 159 1.85 48.69 -23.01
CA ALA A 159 0.40 48.79 -22.92
C ALA A 159 -0.25 47.43 -22.66
N SER A 160 0.16 46.38 -23.38
CA SER A 160 -0.37 45.03 -23.20
C SER A 160 -0.01 44.43 -21.84
N SER A 161 1.20 44.72 -21.32
CA SER A 161 1.63 44.27 -19.98
C SER A 161 0.81 44.86 -18.83
N LYS A 162 0.17 46.02 -19.06
CA LYS A 162 -0.72 46.65 -18.08
C LYS A 162 -2.15 46.13 -18.17
N MET A 163 -2.50 45.35 -19.19
CA MET A 163 -3.84 44.82 -19.35
C MET A 163 -4.04 43.55 -18.51
N VAL A 164 -5.14 43.52 -17.77
CA VAL A 164 -5.61 42.40 -16.96
C VAL A 164 -6.85 41.82 -17.63
N VAL A 165 -6.95 40.50 -17.54
CA VAL A 165 -8.16 39.77 -17.91
C VAL A 165 -9.27 40.13 -16.92
N SER A 166 -10.31 40.79 -17.41
CA SER A 166 -11.42 41.27 -16.59
C SER A 166 -12.61 40.33 -16.68
N ASP A 167 -13.35 40.20 -15.58
CA ASP A 167 -14.59 39.41 -15.52
C ASP A 167 -15.69 39.97 -16.43
N SER A 168 -15.59 41.25 -16.80
CA SER A 168 -16.50 41.90 -17.75
C SER A 168 -16.50 41.24 -19.14
N SER A 169 -15.47 40.46 -19.47
CA SER A 169 -15.35 39.69 -20.72
C SER A 169 -15.42 38.17 -20.50
N ALA A 170 -15.94 37.70 -19.36
CA ALA A 170 -15.99 36.29 -18.98
C ALA A 170 -14.62 35.58 -19.13
N GLY A 171 -13.53 36.30 -18.84
CA GLY A 171 -12.17 35.78 -18.92
C GLY A 171 -11.58 35.65 -20.33
N ARG A 172 -12.28 36.08 -21.39
CA ARG A 172 -11.85 35.86 -22.78
C ARG A 172 -10.96 36.96 -23.35
N MET A 173 -11.07 38.19 -22.84
CA MET A 173 -10.29 39.34 -23.32
C MET A 173 -9.65 40.09 -22.14
N ALA A 174 -8.41 40.54 -22.34
CA ALA A 174 -7.78 41.51 -21.44
C ALA A 174 -8.33 42.90 -21.76
N SER A 175 -9.14 43.45 -20.86
CA SER A 175 -9.87 44.71 -21.10
C SER A 175 -9.67 45.74 -19.99
N GLU A 176 -9.11 45.35 -18.85
CA GLU A 176 -8.91 46.24 -17.71
C GLU A 176 -7.43 46.63 -17.62
N THR A 177 -7.13 47.87 -17.23
CA THR A 177 -5.73 48.32 -17.12
C THR A 177 -5.37 48.54 -15.66
N ILE A 178 -4.24 47.99 -15.22
CA ILE A 178 -3.68 48.28 -13.89
C ILE A 178 -3.25 49.75 -13.91
N ARG A 179 -3.91 50.56 -13.10
CA ARG A 179 -3.56 51.98 -12.88
C ARG A 179 -2.27 52.13 -12.10
#